data_AF-A0A2M7UNV9-F1
#
_entry.id   AF-A0A2M7UNV9-F1
#
_cell.length_a   1.000
_cell.length_b   1.000
_cell.length_c   1.000
_cell.angle_alpha   90.00
_cell.angle_beta   90.00
_cell.angle_gamma   90.00
#
_symmetry.space_group_name_H-M   'P 1'
#
loop_
_entity.id
_entity.type
_entity.pdbx_description
1 polymer ?
#
loop_
_entity_poly.entity_id
_entity_poly.type
_entity_poly.pdbx_seq_one_letter_code
_entity_poly.pdbx_strand_id
1 'polypeptide(L)'
;MEKVNTLLKYIFDTTPGSDFGYYLPMLILSGLLILAGIAFMFVYNKRKRKDFAFKRMFKNTSRSLVFFGILFLFLIGTRYENIPYFGMRFLLYISLLGLAYLLYSYVKKHRTDYRKELKLNPKSTFKENVQKEVSYTAKKKRK
;
A
#
# COMPACT_ATOMS: atom_id res chain seq x y z
N MET A 1 -2.17 28.43 -26.15
CA MET A 1 -0.94 27.81 -25.62
C MET A 1 -0.50 28.40 -24.27
N GLU A 2 -0.73 29.69 -23.99
CA GLU A 2 -0.32 30.33 -22.72
C GLU A 2 -0.84 29.63 -21.46
N LYS A 3 -2.11 29.20 -21.42
CA LYS A 3 -2.68 28.50 -20.25
C LYS A 3 -1.93 27.22 -19.87
N VAL A 4 -1.43 26.47 -20.86
CA VAL A 4 -0.67 25.23 -20.64
C VAL A 4 0.70 25.55 -20.04
N ASN A 5 1.36 26.60 -20.55
CA ASN A 5 2.65 27.06 -20.01
C ASN A 5 2.52 27.56 -18.57
N THR A 6 1.45 28.27 -18.23
CA THR A 6 1.20 28.73 -16.85
C THR A 6 0.95 27.54 -15.91
N LEU A 7 0.18 26.54 -16.35
CA LEU A 7 -0.04 25.31 -15.58
C LEU A 7 1.26 24.51 -15.37
N LEU A 8 2.08 24.37 -16.40
CA LEU A 8 3.38 23.71 -16.33
C LEU A 8 4.30 24.41 -15.32
N LYS A 9 4.41 25.74 -15.42
CA LYS A 9 5.19 26.54 -14.45
C LYS A 9 4.67 26.37 -13.02
N TYR A 10 3.35 26.29 -12.84
CA TYR A 10 2.75 26.10 -11.51
C TYR A 10 3.01 24.71 -10.91
N ILE A 11 2.99 23.65 -11.72
CA ILE A 11 3.16 22.26 -11.27
C ILE A 11 4.64 21.93 -11.01
N PHE A 12 5.53 22.44 -11.87
CA PHE A 12 6.98 22.24 -11.80
C PHE A 12 7.72 23.35 -11.07
N ASP A 13 7.00 24.19 -10.33
CA ASP A 13 7.59 25.20 -9.46
C ASP A 13 8.49 24.53 -8.42
N THR A 14 9.76 24.91 -8.41
CA THR A 14 10.82 24.34 -7.55
C THR A 14 10.61 24.65 -6.08
N THR A 15 9.98 25.79 -5.77
CA THR A 15 9.79 26.30 -4.41
C THR A 15 8.42 26.97 -4.28
N PRO A 16 7.34 26.16 -4.26
CA PRO A 16 5.96 26.67 -4.27
C PRO A 16 5.50 27.26 -2.91
N GLY A 17 6.43 27.54 -1.99
CA GLY A 17 6.20 28.08 -0.66
C GLY A 17 5.78 27.06 0.41
N SER A 18 6.03 27.43 1.67
CA SER A 18 5.67 26.67 2.87
C SER A 18 4.20 26.83 3.28
N ASP A 19 3.53 27.89 2.83
CA ASP A 19 2.10 28.09 3.06
C ASP A 19 1.26 27.27 2.06
N PHE A 20 0.74 26.14 2.53
CA PHE A 20 -0.22 25.34 1.76
C PHE A 20 -1.36 24.82 2.63
N GLY A 21 -2.59 25.18 2.26
CA GLY A 21 -3.81 24.87 3.02
C GLY A 21 -4.18 23.38 3.12
N TYR A 22 -3.42 22.50 2.45
CA TYR A 22 -3.61 21.04 2.52
C TYR A 22 -2.57 20.33 3.40
N TYR A 23 -1.72 21.06 4.14
CA TYR A 23 -0.73 20.48 5.05
C TYR A 23 -1.36 19.52 6.07
N LEU A 24 -2.34 20.03 6.82
CA LEU A 24 -2.99 19.30 7.90
C LEU A 24 -3.76 18.06 7.37
N PRO A 25 -4.58 18.16 6.31
CA PRO A 25 -5.18 16.99 5.67
C PRO A 25 -4.17 15.94 5.19
N MET A 26 -3.05 16.35 4.60
CA MET A 26 -2.02 15.42 4.11
C MET A 26 -1.28 14.73 5.24
N LEU A 27 -1.04 15.43 6.35
CA LEU A 27 -0.42 14.86 7.55
C LEU A 27 -1.35 13.80 8.18
N ILE A 28 -2.65 14.10 8.30
CA ILE A 28 -3.66 13.14 8.76
C ILE A 28 -3.72 11.92 7.82
N LEU A 29 -3.77 12.14 6.50
CA LEU A 29 -3.79 11.07 5.50
C LEU A 29 -2.56 10.15 5.65
N SER A 30 -1.39 10.72 5.83
CA SER A 30 -0.14 9.98 6.02
C SER A 30 -0.17 9.14 7.30
N GLY A 31 -0.63 9.73 8.40
CA GLY A 31 -0.84 9.00 9.66
C GLY A 31 -1.83 7.84 9.52
N LEU A 32 -2.97 8.08 8.85
CA LEU A 32 -3.96 7.04 8.57
C LEU A 32 -3.41 5.92 7.69
N LEU A 33 -2.60 6.23 6.68
CA LEU A 33 -1.96 5.22 5.82
C LEU A 33 -0.99 4.33 6.60
N ILE A 34 -0.19 4.91 7.50
CA ILE A 34 0.73 4.17 8.35
C ILE A 34 -0.05 3.28 9.33
N LEU A 35 -1.05 3.85 10.03
CA LEU A 35 -1.90 3.09 10.95
C LEU A 35 -2.64 1.96 10.24
N ALA A 36 -3.20 2.21 9.06
CA ALA A 36 -3.86 1.19 8.25
C ALA A 36 -2.88 0.10 7.80
N GLY A 37 -1.65 0.48 7.41
CA GLY A 37 -0.59 -0.46 7.06
C GLY A 37 -0.19 -1.36 8.23
N ILE A 38 -0.05 -0.81 9.43
CA ILE A 38 0.24 -1.54 10.67
C ILE A 38 -0.93 -2.46 11.04
N ALA A 39 -2.16 -1.94 11.07
CA ALA A 39 -3.35 -2.73 11.36
C ALA A 39 -3.50 -3.89 10.37
N PHE A 40 -3.24 -3.66 9.09
CA PHE A 40 -3.26 -4.69 8.06
C PHE A 40 -2.17 -5.74 8.28
N MET A 41 -1.00 -5.37 8.81
CA MET A 41 0.06 -6.33 9.17
C MET A 41 -0.42 -7.33 10.22
N PHE A 42 -1.13 -6.86 11.25
CA PHE A 42 -1.71 -7.72 12.28
C PHE A 42 -2.77 -8.67 11.69
N VAL A 43 -3.68 -8.15 10.87
CA VAL A 43 -4.70 -8.96 10.18
C VAL A 43 -4.04 -9.99 9.25
N TYR A 44 -3.03 -9.58 8.50
CA TYR A 44 -2.28 -10.45 7.61
C TYR A 44 -1.58 -11.57 8.37
N ASN A 45 -0.94 -11.28 9.50
CA ASN A 45 -0.29 -12.29 10.33
C ASN A 45 -1.26 -13.34 10.87
N LYS A 46 -2.51 -12.95 11.16
CA LYS A 46 -3.57 -13.87 11.58
C LYS A 46 -4.12 -14.70 10.42
N ARG A 47 -4.38 -14.09 9.26
CA ARG A 47 -5.03 -14.75 8.11
C ARG A 47 -4.08 -15.55 7.21
N LYS A 48 -2.79 -15.18 7.12
CA LYS A 48 -1.81 -15.86 6.25
C LYS A 48 -1.61 -17.35 6.58
N ARG A 49 -1.99 -17.79 7.78
CA ARG A 49 -1.90 -19.19 8.23
C ARG A 49 -3.10 -20.05 7.82
N LYS A 50 -4.22 -19.42 7.46
CA LYS A 50 -5.49 -20.08 7.14
C LYS A 50 -5.81 -20.02 5.65
N ASP A 51 -5.27 -19.03 4.94
CA ASP A 51 -5.61 -18.75 3.55
C ASP A 51 -4.34 -18.46 2.73
N PHE A 52 -3.96 -19.43 1.90
CA PHE A 52 -2.80 -19.33 1.02
C PHE A 52 -2.99 -18.29 -0.09
N ALA A 53 -4.21 -18.15 -0.61
CA ALA A 53 -4.55 -17.13 -1.60
C ALA A 53 -4.36 -15.73 -0.99
N PHE A 54 -4.86 -15.52 0.23
CA PHE A 54 -4.66 -14.27 0.98
C PHE A 54 -3.18 -13.95 1.21
N LYS A 55 -2.38 -14.95 1.59
CA LYS A 55 -0.93 -14.82 1.78
C LYS A 55 -0.24 -14.34 0.49
N ARG A 56 -0.54 -14.96 -0.64
CA ARG A 56 0.08 -14.63 -1.94
C ARG A 56 -0.34 -13.24 -2.43
N MET A 57 -1.62 -12.90 -2.27
CA MET A 57 -2.19 -11.70 -2.85
C MET A 57 -1.85 -10.42 -2.07
N PHE A 58 -1.75 -10.49 -0.74
CA PHE A 58 -1.64 -9.31 0.12
C PHE A 58 -0.31 -9.19 0.87
N LYS A 59 0.71 -10.00 0.53
CA LYS A 59 2.04 -9.99 1.18
C LYS A 59 2.66 -8.59 1.27
N ASN A 60 2.51 -7.80 0.20
CA ASN A 60 3.16 -6.48 0.11
C ASN A 60 2.24 -5.32 0.50
N THR A 61 0.96 -5.58 0.78
CA THR A 61 -0.06 -4.53 0.99
C THR A 61 0.27 -3.63 2.17
N SER A 62 0.61 -4.23 3.31
CA SER A 62 1.04 -3.46 4.49
C SER A 62 2.29 -2.62 4.19
N ARG A 63 3.31 -3.21 3.55
CA ARG A 63 4.55 -2.50 3.22
C ARG A 63 4.30 -1.33 2.27
N SER A 64 3.44 -1.50 1.27
CA SER A 64 3.10 -0.42 0.34
C SER A 64 2.31 0.70 1.03
N LEU A 65 1.34 0.38 1.89
CA LEU A 65 0.60 1.39 2.68
C LEU A 65 1.53 2.22 3.56
N VAL A 66 2.42 1.56 4.30
CA VAL A 66 3.42 2.25 5.14
C VAL A 66 4.38 3.07 4.29
N PHE A 67 4.85 2.53 3.16
CA PHE A 67 5.73 3.25 2.23
C PHE A 67 5.08 4.53 1.71
N PHE A 68 3.82 4.48 1.27
CA PHE A 68 3.10 5.68 0.83
C PHE A 68 2.91 6.68 1.98
N GLY A 69 2.58 6.21 3.18
CA GLY A 69 2.48 7.09 4.35
C GLY A 69 3.80 7.81 4.69
N ILE A 70 4.92 7.09 4.65
CA ILE A 70 6.26 7.68 4.86
C ILE A 70 6.63 8.61 3.70
N LEU A 71 6.33 8.23 2.45
CA LEU A 71 6.58 9.04 1.27
C LEU A 71 5.83 10.38 1.34
N PHE A 72 4.56 10.37 1.75
CA PHE A 72 3.82 11.61 1.95
C PHE A 72 4.39 12.44 3.10
N LEU A 73 4.75 11.84 4.24
CA LEU A 73 5.45 12.57 5.31
C LEU A 73 6.75 13.21 4.81
N PHE A 74 7.54 12.48 4.03
CA PHE A 74 8.77 12.99 3.43
C PHE A 74 8.48 14.17 2.51
N LEU A 75 7.53 14.06 1.58
CA LEU A 75 7.16 15.13 0.64
C LEU A 75 6.57 16.36 1.34
N ILE A 76 5.80 16.16 2.41
CA ILE A 76 5.27 17.26 3.22
C ILE A 76 6.41 17.95 3.98
N GLY A 77 7.33 17.18 4.57
CA GLY A 77 8.48 17.69 5.30
C GLY A 77 9.45 18.46 4.40
N THR A 78 9.81 17.91 3.24
CA THR A 78 10.67 18.60 2.27
C THR A 78 10.03 19.89 1.76
N ARG A 79 8.70 19.92 1.65
CA ARG A 79 7.97 21.13 1.27
C ARG A 79 7.92 22.17 2.39
N TYR A 80 7.73 21.74 3.64
CA TYR A 80 7.76 22.63 4.79
C TYR A 80 9.14 23.31 4.94
N GLU A 81 10.20 22.54 4.74
CA GLU A 81 11.60 23.01 4.72
C GLU A 81 11.98 23.74 3.41
N ASN A 82 11.04 23.93 2.48
CA ASN A 82 11.25 24.55 1.17
C ASN A 82 12.45 23.96 0.38
N ILE A 83 12.68 22.66 0.50
CA ILE A 83 13.77 21.98 -0.20
C ILE A 83 13.48 21.98 -1.71
N PRO A 84 14.38 22.54 -2.54
CA PRO A 84 14.20 22.60 -3.99
C PRO A 84 14.03 21.20 -4.58
N TYR A 85 13.21 21.09 -5.63
CA TYR A 85 12.87 19.84 -6.35
C TYR A 85 12.04 18.84 -5.55
N PHE A 86 12.35 18.58 -4.28
CA PHE A 86 11.60 17.65 -3.44
C PHE A 86 10.29 18.21 -2.90
N GLY A 87 10.16 19.54 -2.83
CA GLY A 87 8.91 20.23 -2.47
C GLY A 87 7.94 20.48 -3.63
N MET A 88 8.28 20.03 -4.85
CA MET A 88 7.49 20.28 -6.06
C MET A 88 6.07 19.72 -5.94
N ARG A 89 5.08 20.48 -6.44
CA ARG A 89 3.68 20.03 -6.51
C ARG A 89 3.54 18.77 -7.36
N PHE A 90 4.33 18.66 -8.43
CA PHE A 90 4.41 17.49 -9.30
C PHE A 90 4.61 16.17 -8.54
N LEU A 91 5.59 16.13 -7.61
CA LEU A 91 5.90 14.92 -6.83
C LEU A 91 4.75 14.49 -5.91
N LEU A 92 4.03 15.48 -5.37
CA LEU A 92 2.85 15.22 -4.55
C LEU A 92 1.72 14.64 -5.42
N TYR A 93 1.43 15.23 -6.57
CA TYR A 93 0.37 14.75 -7.46
C TYR A 93 0.65 13.36 -8.05
N ILE A 94 1.89 13.09 -8.46
CA ILE A 94 2.25 11.76 -8.97
C ILE A 94 2.17 10.69 -7.87
N SER A 95 2.55 11.04 -6.64
CA SER A 95 2.39 10.15 -5.47
C SER A 95 0.91 9.92 -5.15
N LEU A 96 0.06 10.94 -5.28
CA LEU A 96 -1.39 10.82 -5.10
C LEU A 96 -2.03 9.89 -6.14
N LEU A 97 -1.64 10.05 -7.41
CA LEU A 97 -2.06 9.15 -8.50
C LEU A 97 -1.59 7.71 -8.25
N GLY A 98 -0.35 7.55 -7.80
CA GLY A 98 0.20 6.25 -7.40
C GLY A 98 -0.62 5.58 -6.29
N LEU A 99 -1.02 6.35 -5.27
CA LEU A 99 -1.88 5.87 -4.18
C LEU A 99 -3.26 5.45 -4.71
N ALA A 100 -3.89 6.28 -5.54
CA ALA A 100 -5.20 5.98 -6.14
C ALA A 100 -5.16 4.70 -6.98
N TYR A 101 -4.11 4.53 -7.81
CA TYR A 101 -3.89 3.32 -8.60
C TYR A 101 -3.69 2.07 -7.72
N LEU A 102 -2.94 2.22 -6.62
CA LEU A 102 -2.70 1.14 -5.67
C LEU A 102 -4.01 0.71 -4.96
N LEU A 103 -4.82 1.67 -4.51
CA LEU A 103 -6.14 1.39 -3.93
C LEU A 103 -7.05 0.69 -4.94
N TYR A 104 -7.13 1.20 -6.16
CA TYR A 104 -7.88 0.56 -7.24
C TYR A 104 -7.42 -0.87 -7.49
N SER A 105 -6.10 -1.10 -7.55
CA SER A 105 -5.51 -2.42 -7.74
C SER A 105 -5.89 -3.37 -6.60
N TYR A 106 -5.88 -2.93 -5.35
CA TYR A 106 -6.32 -3.76 -4.23
C TYR A 106 -7.81 -4.08 -4.26
N VAL A 107 -8.66 -3.10 -4.58
CA VAL A 107 -10.10 -3.31 -4.70
C VAL A 107 -10.42 -4.29 -5.82
N LYS A 108 -9.79 -4.13 -6.99
CA LYS A 108 -9.92 -5.05 -8.13
C LYS A 108 -9.43 -6.45 -7.76
N LYS A 109 -8.27 -6.56 -7.13
CA LYS A 109 -7.70 -7.84 -6.70
C LYS A 109 -8.59 -8.57 -5.70
N HIS A 110 -9.20 -7.84 -4.75
CA HIS A 110 -10.12 -8.40 -3.77
C HIS A 110 -11.48 -8.79 -4.37
N ARG A 111 -12.05 -7.98 -5.27
CA ARG A 111 -13.37 -8.26 -5.86
C ARG A 111 -13.33 -9.36 -6.92
N THR A 112 -12.35 -9.32 -7.80
CA THR A 112 -12.32 -10.18 -9.00
C THR A 112 -11.45 -11.41 -8.81
N ASP A 113 -10.21 -11.23 -8.36
CA ASP A 113 -9.22 -12.30 -8.40
C ASP A 113 -9.34 -13.22 -7.18
N TYR A 114 -9.56 -12.66 -5.99
CA TYR A 114 -9.75 -13.44 -4.77
C TYR A 114 -11.01 -14.31 -4.82
N ARG A 115 -12.12 -13.77 -5.35
CA ARG A 115 -13.37 -14.56 -5.55
C ARG A 115 -13.19 -15.66 -6.60
N LYS A 116 -12.39 -15.44 -7.64
CA LYS A 116 -12.10 -16.46 -8.65
C LYS A 116 -11.18 -17.57 -8.09
N GLU A 117 -10.14 -17.22 -7.34
CA GLU A 117 -9.26 -18.21 -6.69
C GLU A 117 -10.00 -19.07 -5.65
N LEU A 118 -10.92 -18.48 -4.87
CA LEU A 118 -11.78 -19.23 -3.95
C LEU A 118 -12.68 -20.25 -4.65
N LYS A 119 -13.22 -19.92 -5.83
CA LYS A 119 -14.10 -20.81 -6.62
C LYS A 119 -13.32 -21.90 -7.37
N LEU A 120 -12.14 -21.58 -7.89
CA LEU A 120 -11.33 -22.49 -8.70
C LEU A 120 -10.47 -23.45 -7.87
N ASN A 121 -10.16 -23.10 -6.61
CA ASN A 121 -9.29 -23.92 -5.74
C ASN A 121 -9.82 -24.02 -4.28
N PRO A 122 -10.97 -24.68 -4.05
CA PRO A 122 -11.48 -24.94 -2.70
C PRO A 122 -10.51 -25.80 -1.85
N LYS A 123 -9.58 -26.53 -2.50
CA LYS A 123 -8.56 -27.35 -1.84
C LYS A 123 -7.39 -26.55 -1.25
N SER A 124 -7.28 -25.24 -1.49
CA SER A 124 -6.19 -24.42 -0.91
C SER A 124 -6.33 -24.23 0.61
N THR A 125 -7.55 -24.31 1.14
CA THR A 125 -7.82 -24.34 2.58
C THR A 125 -7.57 -25.74 3.19
N PHE A 126 -7.68 -26.80 2.38
CA PHE A 126 -7.63 -28.19 2.85
C PHE A 126 -6.22 -28.82 2.76
N LYS A 127 -5.45 -28.52 1.70
CA LYS A 127 -4.14 -29.15 1.47
C LYS A 127 -3.06 -28.76 2.49
N GLU A 128 -3.12 -27.57 3.09
CA GLU A 128 -2.09 -27.14 4.06
C GLU A 128 -2.23 -27.83 5.44
N ASN A 129 -3.45 -28.21 5.84
CA ASN A 129 -3.67 -28.96 7.09
C ASN A 129 -3.33 -30.45 6.94
N VAL A 130 -3.71 -31.08 5.81
CA VAL A 130 -3.36 -32.50 5.55
C VAL A 130 -1.83 -32.67 5.41
N GLN A 131 -1.14 -31.75 4.75
CA GLN A 131 0.31 -31.86 4.56
C GLN A 131 1.11 -31.59 5.85
N LYS A 132 0.58 -30.77 6.76
CA LYS A 132 1.17 -30.60 8.11
C LYS A 132 0.95 -31.85 8.96
N GLU A 133 -0.25 -32.42 9.02
CA GLU A 133 -0.52 -33.65 9.79
C GLU A 133 0.31 -34.85 9.32
N VAL A 134 0.48 -35.03 8.00
CA VAL A 134 1.33 -36.10 7.44
C VAL A 134 2.82 -35.88 7.79
N SER A 135 3.28 -34.63 7.84
CA SER A 135 4.66 -34.32 8.25
C SER A 135 4.93 -34.59 9.73
N TYR A 136 3.97 -34.27 10.62
CA TYR A 136 4.11 -34.54 12.05
C TYR A 136 4.02 -36.04 12.39
N THR A 137 3.16 -36.79 11.70
CA THR A 137 3.05 -38.25 11.88
C THR A 137 4.26 -39.01 11.32
N ALA A 138 4.82 -38.58 10.17
CA ALA A 138 6.04 -39.17 9.62
C ALA A 138 7.27 -38.94 10.51
N LYS A 139 7.35 -37.80 11.22
CA LYS A 139 8.45 -37.51 12.14
C LYS A 139 8.34 -38.25 13.48
N LYS A 140 7.12 -38.60 13.91
CA LYS A 140 6.87 -39.38 15.13
C LYS A 140 7.18 -40.88 14.98
N LYS A 141 7.07 -41.45 13.78
CA LYS A 141 7.42 -42.85 13.48
C LYS A 141 8.93 -43.13 13.33
N ARG A 142 9.78 -42.09 13.32
CA ARG A 142 11.24 -42.19 13.17
C ARG A 142 12.02 -41.96 14.47
N LYS A 143 11.34 -41.97 15.62
CA LYS A 143 11.97 -41.98 16.95
C LYS A 143 11.65 -43.29 17.65
#